data_AF-A0A183HPJ4-F1
#
_entry.id   AF-A0A183HPJ4-F1
#
_cell.length_a   1.000
_cell.length_b   1.000
_cell.length_c   1.000
_cell.angle_alpha   90.00
_cell.angle_beta   90.00
_cell.angle_gamma   90.00
#
_symmetry.space_group_name_H-M   'P 1'
#
loop_
_entity.id
_entity.type
_entity.pdbx_description
1 polymer ?
#
loop_
_entity_poly.entity_id
_entity_poly.type
_entity_poly.pdbx_seq_one_letter_code
_entity_poly.pdbx_strand_id
1 'polypeptide(L)'
;MRLFVTDGKHNATTDLFVYIDDINDNAPQFEKNLYEITIFEEEQNVPKTLFIVKAIDADKQDDSSKIVYRLEGQGVGEFFQVGQYSGEIEVTRPLDRDPPAGVSVWKFIVQAIDDNGHGLIGYADVQVNLRDINDNAPIFASNLFGTIDENRDPGGIYYYFIDLKFWQNPKNIRRKRQKEK
;
A
#
# COMPACT_ATOMS: atom_id res chain seq x y z
N MET A 1 36.99 2.77 -35.14
CA MET A 1 37.60 2.26 -36.40
C MET A 1 37.97 3.46 -37.27
N ARG A 2 39.02 3.44 -38.09
CA ARG A 2 39.39 4.59 -38.95
C ARG A 2 39.11 4.28 -40.41
N LEU A 3 38.34 5.13 -41.08
CA LEU A 3 38.06 5.01 -42.51
C LEU A 3 39.07 5.86 -43.27
N PHE A 4 39.57 5.32 -44.38
CA PHE A 4 40.51 5.97 -45.28
C PHE A 4 39.96 5.89 -46.70
N VAL A 5 39.97 7.01 -47.42
CA VAL A 5 39.52 7.08 -48.82
C VAL A 5 40.56 7.82 -49.64
N THR A 6 40.86 7.35 -50.85
CA THR A 6 41.81 7.98 -51.78
C THR A 6 41.40 7.78 -53.23
N ASP A 7 41.70 8.76 -54.09
CA ASP A 7 41.57 8.69 -55.55
C ASP A 7 42.93 8.48 -56.25
N GLY A 8 44.00 8.22 -55.49
CA GLY A 8 45.38 8.10 -55.98
C GLY A 8 46.19 9.40 -55.99
N LYS A 9 45.55 10.57 -55.79
CA LYS A 9 46.23 11.88 -55.70
C LYS A 9 45.92 12.62 -54.39
N HIS A 10 44.71 12.50 -53.88
CA HIS A 10 44.27 13.04 -52.60
C HIS A 10 43.81 11.91 -51.68
N ASN A 11 43.86 12.17 -50.37
CA ASN A 11 43.32 11.26 -49.38
C ASN A 11 42.54 12.02 -48.31
N ALA A 12 41.64 11.30 -47.64
CA ALA A 12 40.91 11.77 -46.49
C ALA A 12 40.75 10.62 -45.49
N THR A 13 40.80 10.97 -44.21
CA THR A 13 40.53 10.04 -43.10
C THR A 13 39.46 10.60 -42.19
N THR A 14 38.63 9.72 -41.66
CA THR A 14 37.67 10.07 -40.62
C THR A 14 37.57 8.93 -39.61
N ASP A 15 37.24 9.27 -38.37
CA ASP A 15 37.04 8.28 -37.32
C ASP A 15 35.58 7.81 -37.36
N LEU A 16 35.40 6.49 -37.44
CA LEU A 16 34.12 5.82 -37.31
C LEU A 16 33.95 5.35 -35.86
N PHE A 17 32.96 5.95 -35.21
CA PHE A 17 32.44 5.49 -33.92
C PHE A 17 31.34 4.48 -34.18
N VAL A 18 31.55 3.24 -33.75
CA VAL A 18 30.53 2.18 -33.75
C VAL A 18 30.13 2.00 -32.30
N TYR A 19 28.87 2.27 -32.01
CA TYR A 19 28.26 1.95 -30.72
C TYR A 19 27.56 0.60 -30.87
N ILE A 20 27.88 -0.33 -29.98
CA ILE A 20 27.13 -1.56 -29.85
C ILE A 20 26.10 -1.28 -28.77
N ASP A 21 24.83 -1.17 -29.16
CA ASP A 21 23.75 -1.09 -28.20
C ASP A 21 23.60 -2.46 -27.54
N ASP A 22 23.57 -2.45 -26.21
CA ASP A 22 23.28 -3.64 -25.44
C ASP A 22 21.82 -4.05 -25.65
N ILE A 23 21.58 -5.35 -25.83
CA ILE A 23 20.22 -5.88 -25.97
C ILE A 23 19.65 -5.95 -24.56
N ASN A 24 18.51 -5.29 -24.34
CA ASN A 24 17.83 -5.32 -23.06
C ASN A 24 17.22 -6.71 -22.82
N ASP A 25 17.95 -7.60 -22.16
CA ASP A 25 17.59 -9.00 -21.93
C ASP A 25 17.44 -9.37 -20.45
N ASN A 26 17.76 -8.45 -19.54
CA ASN A 26 17.52 -8.56 -18.11
C ASN A 26 16.44 -7.56 -17.66
N ALA A 27 15.41 -8.07 -17.00
CA ALA A 27 14.39 -7.21 -16.39
C ALA A 27 14.90 -6.60 -15.06
N PRO A 28 14.42 -5.41 -14.66
CA PRO A 28 14.69 -4.87 -13.34
C PRO A 28 14.30 -5.85 -12.23
N GLN A 29 15.15 -5.98 -11.21
CA GLN A 29 14.92 -6.85 -10.07
C GLN A 29 14.83 -6.06 -8.78
N PHE A 30 13.73 -6.23 -8.03
CA PHE A 30 13.57 -5.62 -6.71
C PHE A 30 14.46 -6.28 -5.65
N GLU A 31 14.85 -5.50 -4.63
CA GLU A 31 15.59 -6.02 -3.46
C GLU A 31 14.79 -7.06 -2.67
N LYS A 32 13.46 -7.01 -2.73
CA LYS A 32 12.54 -7.93 -2.06
C LYS A 32 11.41 -8.32 -2.99
N ASN A 33 10.96 -9.57 -2.86
CA ASN A 33 9.76 -10.05 -3.56
C ASN A 33 8.46 -9.56 -2.90
N LEU A 34 8.51 -9.20 -1.61
CA LEU A 34 7.38 -8.72 -0.83
C LEU A 34 7.82 -7.55 0.07
N TYR A 35 7.08 -6.44 -0.03
CA TYR A 35 7.18 -5.30 0.88
C TYR A 35 5.95 -5.28 1.78
N GLU A 36 6.14 -5.59 3.06
CA GLU A 36 5.08 -5.59 4.06
C GLU A 36 5.28 -4.45 5.07
N ILE A 37 4.22 -3.67 5.31
CA ILE A 37 4.21 -2.61 6.32
C ILE A 37 2.91 -2.66 7.13
N THR A 38 2.98 -2.24 8.39
CA THR A 38 1.82 -2.04 9.25
C THR A 38 1.71 -0.57 9.61
N ILE A 39 0.52 0.01 9.41
CA ILE A 39 0.22 1.40 9.78
C ILE A 39 -1.04 1.48 10.64
N PHE A 40 -1.13 2.53 11.45
CA PHE A 40 -2.30 2.83 12.28
C PHE A 40 -3.25 3.76 11.53
N GLU A 41 -4.56 3.63 11.75
CA GLU A 41 -5.58 4.43 11.06
C GLU A 41 -5.59 5.92 11.49
N GLU A 42 -5.36 6.23 12.77
CA GLU A 42 -5.34 7.62 13.28
C GLU A 42 -4.08 8.42 12.87
N GLU A 43 -2.98 7.76 12.49
CA GLU A 43 -1.69 8.42 12.23
C GLU A 43 -1.42 8.65 10.74
N GLN A 44 -2.48 8.86 9.97
CA GLN A 44 -2.43 9.11 8.53
C GLN A 44 -2.53 10.61 8.25
N ASN A 45 -1.46 11.34 8.61
CA ASN A 45 -1.24 12.70 8.10
C ASN A 45 -0.92 12.62 6.61
N VAL A 46 -1.96 12.48 5.78
CA VAL A 46 -1.81 12.29 4.32
C VAL A 46 -1.60 13.62 3.58
N PRO A 47 -0.80 13.64 2.49
CA PRO A 47 -0.04 12.51 1.94
C PRO A 47 1.13 12.11 2.84
N LYS A 48 1.37 10.79 2.96
CA LYS A 48 2.45 10.23 3.78
C LYS A 48 3.20 9.15 3.00
N THR A 49 4.52 9.29 2.91
CA THR A 49 5.39 8.25 2.39
C THR A 49 5.42 7.06 3.36
N LEU A 50 5.09 5.88 2.85
CA LEU A 50 5.08 4.64 3.63
C LEU A 50 6.47 4.00 3.65
N PHE A 51 7.07 3.83 2.49
CA PHE A 51 8.41 3.29 2.29
C PHE A 51 8.88 3.54 0.85
N ILE A 52 10.15 3.23 0.60
CA ILE A 52 10.78 3.35 -0.72
C ILE A 52 11.11 1.95 -1.24
N VAL A 53 10.73 1.68 -2.49
CA VAL A 53 11.16 0.47 -3.20
C VAL A 53 12.35 0.78 -4.10
N LYS A 54 13.18 -0.23 -4.32
CA LYS A 54 14.33 -0.13 -5.22
C LYS A 54 14.44 -1.38 -6.08
N ALA A 55 14.57 -1.16 -7.38
CA ALA A 55 14.93 -2.19 -8.35
C ALA A 55 16.28 -1.87 -8.98
N ILE A 56 17.00 -2.92 -9.37
CA ILE A 56 18.31 -2.86 -10.03
C ILE A 56 18.21 -3.66 -11.32
N ASP A 57 18.75 -3.12 -12.39
CA ASP A 57 18.82 -3.76 -13.70
C ASP A 57 20.29 -4.11 -14.00
N ALA A 58 20.55 -5.33 -14.47
CA ALA A 58 21.89 -5.81 -14.75
C ALA A 58 22.47 -5.26 -16.08
N ASP A 59 21.62 -4.84 -17.02
CA ASP A 59 21.99 -4.31 -18.35
C ASP A 59 22.39 -2.83 -18.31
N LYS A 60 22.21 -2.19 -17.15
CA LYS A 60 22.49 -0.77 -16.95
C LYS A 60 23.33 -0.59 -15.69
N GLN A 61 24.63 -0.44 -15.91
CA GLN A 61 25.63 -0.25 -14.86
C GLN A 61 25.61 1.15 -14.22
N ASP A 62 24.90 2.11 -14.82
CA ASP A 62 24.75 3.49 -14.31
C ASP A 62 23.36 3.74 -13.69
N ASP A 63 23.40 4.38 -12.52
CA ASP A 63 22.35 4.57 -11.51
C ASP A 63 20.97 4.97 -12.05
N SER A 64 20.01 4.03 -12.01
CA SER A 64 18.56 4.28 -11.83
C SER A 64 17.81 5.17 -12.83
N SER A 65 18.46 5.75 -13.84
CA SER A 65 17.89 6.84 -14.65
C SER A 65 16.92 6.41 -15.75
N LYS A 66 16.53 5.13 -15.79
CA LYS A 66 15.57 4.60 -16.78
C LYS A 66 14.55 3.64 -16.19
N ILE A 67 14.52 3.45 -14.87
CA ILE A 67 13.50 2.63 -14.22
C ILE A 67 12.32 3.53 -13.87
N VAL A 68 11.15 3.19 -14.41
CA VAL A 68 9.88 3.82 -14.12
C VAL A 68 9.07 2.90 -13.22
N TYR A 69 8.71 3.39 -12.04
CA TYR A 69 7.86 2.67 -11.10
C TYR A 69 6.38 2.90 -11.39
N ARG A 70 5.58 1.84 -11.32
CA ARG A 70 4.11 1.91 -11.39
C ARG A 70 3.49 1.00 -10.35
N LEU A 71 2.29 1.35 -9.88
CA LEU A 71 1.49 0.48 -9.04
C LEU A 71 0.33 -0.12 -9.84
N GLU A 72 -0.07 -1.32 -9.47
CA GLU A 72 -1.25 -1.98 -10.01
C GLU A 72 -1.97 -2.75 -8.90
N GLY A 73 -3.29 -2.60 -8.80
CA GLY A 73 -4.11 -3.36 -7.86
C GLY A 73 -5.04 -2.50 -7.02
N GLN A 74 -5.40 -3.01 -5.84
CA GLN A 74 -6.44 -2.42 -5.00
C GLN A 74 -6.06 -1.03 -4.49
N GLY A 75 -6.96 -0.06 -4.66
CA GLY A 75 -6.79 1.30 -4.13
C GLY A 75 -5.70 2.14 -4.81
N VAL A 76 -5.03 1.61 -5.83
CA VAL A 76 -4.04 2.37 -6.60
C VAL A 76 -4.73 3.52 -7.34
N GLY A 77 -4.10 4.70 -7.33
CA GLY A 77 -4.63 5.92 -7.93
C GLY A 77 -5.61 6.67 -7.04
N GLU A 78 -6.33 5.96 -6.17
CA GLU A 78 -7.24 6.56 -5.19
C GLU A 78 -6.58 6.81 -3.84
N PHE A 79 -5.96 5.78 -3.28
CA PHE A 79 -5.37 5.76 -1.94
C PHE A 79 -3.85 5.62 -1.97
N PHE A 80 -3.30 4.93 -2.97
CA PHE A 80 -1.86 4.69 -3.09
C PHE A 80 -1.30 5.24 -4.39
N GLN A 81 -0.13 5.84 -4.29
CA GLN A 81 0.66 6.32 -5.43
C GLN A 81 2.12 5.94 -5.25
N VAL A 82 2.88 5.91 -6.35
CA VAL A 82 4.33 5.73 -6.33
C VAL A 82 5.00 6.88 -7.06
N GLY A 83 6.07 7.42 -6.48
CA GLY A 83 6.97 8.32 -7.19
C GLY A 83 7.63 7.58 -8.36
N GLN A 84 7.28 7.96 -9.59
CA GLN A 84 7.69 7.23 -10.80
C GLN A 84 9.21 7.02 -10.94
N TYR A 85 10.03 7.90 -10.35
CA TYR A 85 11.49 7.82 -10.36
C TYR A 85 12.11 7.61 -8.97
N SER A 86 11.42 7.98 -7.89
CA SER A 86 11.94 7.82 -6.52
C SER A 86 11.64 6.45 -5.94
N GLY A 87 10.60 5.75 -6.43
CA GLY A 87 10.12 4.51 -5.83
C GLY A 87 9.43 4.73 -4.47
N GLU A 88 9.15 5.97 -4.08
CA GLU A 88 8.43 6.30 -2.85
C GLU A 88 6.97 5.91 -2.99
N ILE A 89 6.51 4.93 -2.22
CA ILE A 89 5.10 4.56 -2.14
C ILE A 89 4.44 5.40 -1.07
N GLU A 90 3.39 6.12 -1.44
CA GLU A 90 2.67 7.04 -0.57
C GLU A 90 1.22 6.64 -0.42
N VAL A 91 0.68 6.92 0.76
CA VAL A 91 -0.76 6.96 0.99
C VAL A 91 -1.26 8.39 0.82
N THR A 92 -2.23 8.61 -0.06
CA THR A 92 -2.74 9.94 -0.45
C THR A 92 -4.06 10.29 0.20
N ARG A 93 -4.79 9.29 0.72
CA ARG A 93 -6.07 9.44 1.41
C ARG A 93 -6.10 8.60 2.67
N PRO A 94 -6.83 9.03 3.72
CA PRO A 94 -6.98 8.22 4.92
C PRO A 94 -7.61 6.87 4.57
N LEU A 95 -7.05 5.81 5.12
CA LEU A 95 -7.51 4.44 5.00
C LEU A 95 -8.32 4.12 6.25
N ASP A 96 -9.48 3.54 6.03
CA ASP A 96 -10.38 3.07 7.08
C ASP A 96 -10.37 1.54 7.09
N ARG A 97 -10.26 0.95 8.28
CA ARG A 97 -10.32 -0.50 8.48
C ARG A 97 -11.75 -1.00 8.66
N ASP A 98 -12.67 -0.17 9.13
CA ASP A 98 -13.91 -0.64 9.71
C ASP A 98 -15.01 -0.93 8.68
N PRO A 99 -15.80 -2.02 8.87
CA PRO A 99 -16.85 -2.35 7.92
C PRO A 99 -17.99 -1.32 7.94
N PRO A 100 -18.80 -1.20 6.88
CA PRO A 100 -18.92 -2.12 5.75
C PRO A 100 -17.96 -1.87 4.58
N ALA A 101 -17.28 -0.73 4.55
CA ALA A 101 -16.46 -0.30 3.41
C ALA A 101 -14.94 -0.33 3.67
N GLY A 102 -14.52 -0.38 4.95
CA GLY A 102 -13.12 -0.41 5.33
C GLY A 102 -12.42 -1.71 4.98
N VAL A 103 -11.08 -1.62 4.87
CA VAL A 103 -10.20 -2.69 4.41
C VAL A 103 -9.03 -2.82 5.38
N SER A 104 -8.91 -3.98 6.02
CA SER A 104 -7.84 -4.24 6.99
C SER A 104 -6.48 -4.55 6.37
N VAL A 105 -6.46 -5.04 5.12
CA VAL A 105 -5.23 -5.40 4.40
C VAL A 105 -5.36 -4.99 2.95
N TRP A 106 -4.49 -4.10 2.50
CA TRP A 106 -4.39 -3.69 1.10
C TRP A 106 -3.28 -4.47 0.42
N LYS A 107 -3.59 -5.05 -0.75
CA LYS A 107 -2.63 -5.81 -1.55
C LYS A 107 -2.59 -5.26 -2.97
N PHE A 108 -1.40 -4.92 -3.43
CA PHE A 108 -1.15 -4.44 -4.77
C PHE A 108 0.28 -4.80 -5.18
N ILE A 109 0.59 -4.61 -6.45
CA ILE A 109 1.87 -4.95 -7.05
C ILE A 109 2.58 -3.64 -7.40
N VAL A 110 3.89 -3.61 -7.19
CA VAL A 110 4.77 -2.58 -7.74
C VAL A 110 5.54 -3.14 -8.93
N GLN A 111 5.56 -2.38 -10.00
CA GLN A 111 6.26 -2.66 -11.24
C GLN A 111 7.48 -1.74 -11.34
N ALA A 112 8.61 -2.28 -11.75
CA ALA A 112 9.79 -1.52 -12.16
C ALA A 112 10.03 -1.80 -13.64
N ILE A 113 9.95 -0.77 -14.48
CA ILE A 113 10.01 -0.91 -15.93
C ILE A 113 11.25 -0.18 -16.44
N ASP A 114 12.14 -0.88 -17.11
CA ASP A 114 13.32 -0.27 -17.72
C ASP A 114 12.96 0.53 -19.00
N ASP A 115 13.99 1.04 -19.69
CA ASP A 115 13.87 1.80 -20.93
C ASP A 115 12.82 2.92 -20.86
N ASN A 116 12.86 3.70 -19.77
CA ASN A 116 11.92 4.80 -19.49
C ASN A 116 10.45 4.37 -19.47
N GLY A 117 10.17 3.14 -19.03
CA GLY A 117 8.81 2.63 -18.92
C GLY A 117 8.28 1.91 -20.15
N HIS A 118 9.17 1.49 -21.05
CA HIS A 118 8.83 0.85 -22.33
C HIS A 118 9.46 -0.52 -22.57
N GLY A 119 10.41 -0.96 -21.73
CA GLY A 119 11.07 -2.25 -21.91
C GLY A 119 10.56 -3.33 -20.94
N LEU A 120 11.49 -4.08 -20.34
CA LEU A 120 11.15 -5.23 -19.51
C LEU A 120 10.67 -4.79 -18.11
N ILE A 121 9.88 -5.67 -17.49
CA ILE A 121 9.16 -5.36 -16.25
C ILE A 121 9.57 -6.34 -15.15
N GLY A 122 10.05 -5.78 -14.05
CA GLY A 122 10.16 -6.43 -12.75
C GLY A 122 8.91 -6.23 -11.90
N TYR A 123 8.60 -7.20 -11.04
CA TYR A 123 7.43 -7.16 -10.16
C TYR A 123 7.83 -7.45 -8.71
N ALA A 124 7.14 -6.81 -7.76
CA ALA A 124 7.16 -7.18 -6.35
C ALA A 124 5.77 -6.96 -5.72
N ASP A 125 5.43 -7.80 -4.74
CA ASP A 125 4.19 -7.67 -3.99
C ASP A 125 4.31 -6.59 -2.90
N VAL A 126 3.21 -5.88 -2.65
CA VAL A 126 3.07 -4.92 -1.56
C VAL A 126 1.86 -5.28 -0.72
N GLN A 127 2.06 -5.32 0.60
CA GLN A 127 1.01 -5.53 1.59
C GLN A 127 1.03 -4.45 2.66
N VAL A 128 -0.06 -3.69 2.78
CA VAL A 128 -0.27 -2.68 3.82
C VAL A 128 -1.32 -3.18 4.79
N ASN A 129 -0.89 -3.51 6.01
CA ASN A 129 -1.78 -3.93 7.09
C ASN A 129 -2.24 -2.72 7.91
N LEU A 130 -3.56 -2.53 8.06
CA LEU A 130 -4.12 -1.55 8.98
C LEU A 130 -4.32 -2.15 10.36
N ARG A 131 -3.75 -1.48 11.36
CA ARG A 131 -3.93 -1.84 12.76
C ARG A 131 -5.10 -1.06 13.35
N ASP A 132 -6.02 -1.84 13.91
CA ASP A 132 -7.21 -1.43 14.65
C ASP A 132 -6.88 -0.50 15.82
N ILE A 133 -7.60 0.61 15.91
CA ILE A 133 -7.73 1.46 17.09
C ILE A 133 -9.22 1.46 17.47
N ASN A 134 -9.51 1.41 18.77
CA ASN A 134 -10.91 1.46 19.22
C ASN A 134 -11.44 2.91 19.21
N ASP A 135 -11.59 3.51 18.04
CA ASP A 135 -12.08 4.87 17.83
C ASP A 135 -13.61 4.97 17.64
N ASN A 136 -14.32 3.84 17.49
CA ASN A 136 -15.77 3.81 17.40
C ASN A 136 -16.44 3.69 18.78
N ALA A 137 -17.42 4.57 19.00
CA ALA A 137 -18.24 4.53 20.22
C ALA A 137 -19.14 3.28 20.25
N PRO A 138 -19.36 2.68 21.44
CA PRO A 138 -20.26 1.55 21.56
C PRO A 138 -21.70 1.97 21.24
N ILE A 139 -22.40 1.16 20.45
CA ILE A 139 -23.82 1.34 20.16
C ILE A 139 -24.66 0.24 20.82
N PHE A 140 -25.86 0.59 21.25
CA PHE A 140 -26.84 -0.39 21.72
C PHE A 140 -27.34 -1.21 20.54
N ALA A 141 -27.36 -2.53 20.68
CA ALA A 141 -27.80 -3.43 19.61
C ALA A 141 -29.30 -3.31 19.32
N SER A 142 -30.09 -2.81 20.29
CA SER A 142 -31.53 -2.63 20.22
C SER A 142 -31.99 -1.65 21.29
N ASN A 143 -33.21 -1.11 21.13
CA ASN A 143 -33.89 -0.39 22.21
C ASN A 143 -34.04 -1.30 23.42
N LEU A 144 -33.67 -0.79 24.60
CA LEU A 144 -33.82 -1.50 25.88
C LEU A 144 -35.21 -1.23 26.44
N PHE A 145 -36.01 -2.27 26.56
CA PHE A 145 -37.29 -2.24 27.25
C PHE A 145 -37.21 -3.15 28.47
N GLY A 146 -37.53 -2.61 29.64
CA GLY A 146 -37.64 -3.37 30.88
C GLY A 146 -39.06 -3.31 31.41
N THR A 147 -39.60 -4.44 31.87
CA THR A 147 -40.87 -4.52 32.57
C THR A 147 -40.61 -5.00 34.00
N ILE A 148 -41.07 -4.22 34.98
CA ILE A 148 -40.98 -4.55 36.40
C ILE A 148 -42.40 -4.86 36.90
N ASP A 149 -42.54 -5.92 37.68
CA ASP A 149 -43.79 -6.24 38.37
C ASP A 149 -44.01 -5.26 39.52
N GLU A 150 -45.19 -4.64 39.56
CA GLU A 150 -45.56 -3.63 40.55
C GLU A 150 -45.71 -4.21 41.97
N ASN A 151 -45.94 -5.52 42.11
CA ASN A 151 -46.18 -6.18 43.40
C ASN A 151 -44.89 -6.65 44.10
N ARG A 152 -43.73 -6.12 43.70
CA ARG A 152 -42.44 -6.52 44.28
C ARG A 152 -42.01 -5.67 45.46
N ASP A 153 -41.27 -6.31 46.37
CA ASP A 153 -40.72 -5.69 47.57
C ASP A 153 -39.85 -4.46 47.25
N PRO A 154 -40.03 -3.34 47.97
CA PRO A 154 -39.16 -2.18 47.86
C PRO A 154 -37.70 -2.54 48.17
N GLY A 155 -36.78 -2.18 47.26
CA GLY A 155 -35.32 -2.33 47.47
C GLY A 155 -34.64 -3.51 46.76
N GLY A 156 -35.36 -4.27 45.92
CA GLY A 156 -34.76 -5.30 45.06
C GLY A 156 -33.81 -4.72 44.01
N ILE A 157 -32.62 -5.33 43.85
CA ILE A 157 -31.69 -4.99 42.75
C ILE A 157 -32.11 -5.76 41.51
N TYR A 158 -32.36 -5.04 40.41
CA TYR A 158 -32.72 -5.63 39.12
C TYR A 158 -31.53 -5.69 38.18
N TYR A 159 -31.45 -6.77 37.40
CA TYR A 159 -30.44 -6.95 36.36
C TYR A 159 -31.13 -7.01 35.00
N TYR A 160 -30.75 -6.10 34.10
CA TYR A 160 -31.02 -6.24 32.67
C TYR A 160 -29.75 -6.65 31.95
N PHE A 161 -29.88 -7.49 30.92
CA PHE A 161 -28.77 -7.80 30.03
C PHE A 161 -28.78 -6.79 28.89
N ILE A 162 -27.72 -5.98 28.83
CA ILE A 162 -27.49 -5.06 27.72
C ILE A 162 -26.54 -5.76 26.75
N ASP A 163 -27.01 -5.99 25.54
CA ASP A 163 -26.15 -6.40 24.43
C ASP A 163 -25.58 -5.14 23.76
N LEU A 164 -24.29 -4.90 24.01
CA LEU A 164 -23.50 -3.89 23.31
C LEU A 164 -22.90 -4.53 22.06
N LYS A 165 -23.05 -3.89 20.91
CA LYS A 165 -22.33 -4.26 19.69
C LYS A 165 -21.09 -3.38 19.56
N PHE A 166 -19.93 -4.01 19.51
CA PHE A 166 -18.66 -3.39 19.16
C PHE A 166 -18.36 -3.78 17.72
N TRP A 167 -18.54 -2.87 16.76
CA TRP A 167 -18.25 -3.15 15.35
C TRP A 167 -16.77 -3.49 15.12
N GLN A 168 -15.88 -2.90 15.92
CA GLN A 168 -14.43 -3.07 15.83
C GLN A 168 -13.91 -4.44 16.29
N ASN A 169 -14.74 -5.29 16.91
CA ASN A 169 -14.27 -6.60 17.32
C ASN A 169 -15.40 -7.64 17.41
N PRO A 170 -15.62 -8.45 16.36
CA PRO A 170 -16.66 -9.49 16.37
C PRO A 170 -16.42 -10.57 17.43
N LYS A 171 -15.24 -10.61 18.08
CA LYS A 171 -14.94 -11.52 19.19
C LYS A 171 -15.23 -10.92 20.58
N ASN A 172 -15.59 -9.64 20.69
CA ASN A 172 -15.84 -8.97 21.98
C ASN A 172 -17.31 -8.55 22.16
N ILE A 173 -18.24 -9.51 22.17
CA ILE A 173 -19.54 -9.26 22.82
C ILE A 173 -19.29 -9.23 24.33
N ARG A 174 -19.15 -8.03 24.90
CA ARG A 174 -19.09 -7.87 26.36
C ARG A 174 -20.50 -7.63 26.91
N ARG A 175 -21.10 -8.68 27.49
CA ARG A 175 -22.28 -8.54 28.35
C ARG A 175 -21.87 -7.76 29.59
N LYS A 176 -22.29 -6.50 29.70
CA LYS A 176 -22.16 -5.73 30.95
C LYS A 176 -23.46 -5.85 31.73
N ARG A 177 -23.37 -6.34 32.98
CA ARG A 177 -24.43 -6.15 33.98
C ARG A 177 -24.36 -4.70 34.43
N GLN A 178 -25.41 -3.93 34.16
CA GLN A 178 -25.58 -2.63 34.82
C GLN A 178 -26.56 -2.78 35.98
N LYS A 179 -26.24 -2.07 37.06
CA LYS A 179 -27.04 -1.96 38.28
C LYS A 179 -27.49 -0.51 38.35
N GLU A 180 -28.79 -0.25 38.32
CA GLU A 180 -29.32 1.03 38.79
C GLU A 180 -29.64 0.92 40.28
N LYS A 181 -29.46 2.05 40.98
CA LYS A 181 -29.75 2.23 42.41
C LYS A 181 -31.17 2.70 42.59
#